data_AF-W4RSN2-F1
#
_entry.id   AF-W4RSN2-F1
#
_cell.length_a   1.000
_cell.length_b   1.000
_cell.length_c   1.000
_cell.angle_alpha   90.00
_cell.angle_beta   90.00
_cell.angle_gamma   90.00
#
_symmetry.space_group_name_H-M   'P 1'
#
loop_
_entity.id
_entity.type
_entity.pdbx_description
1 polymer ?
#
loop_
_entity_poly.entity_id
_entity_poly.type
_entity_poly.pdbx_seq_one_letter_code
_entity_poly.pdbx_strand_id
1 'polypeptide(L)'
;MKYVRNERGNAVFFMVWLLGVVAIIFLIVLNLAKVFIVKEHANLSVEQAALAGTAAIIERTKEAVSQFDSGPESVAQRVLDGGKSIGEMIEEKEADYIASGASKSDAYIKAANEILPPRLQIHPLLKISFRNRLGNDSSDLYGIASAAIQEIIAANEANIEDTEILVDEDDWRLEVKSTATFQSISDNKYIQNILADIPQRGYGPSLAYLESVYSGGHPIFP
;
A
#
# COMPACT_ATOMS: atom_id res chain seq x y z
N MET A 1 78.08 25.37 3.60
CA MET A 1 77.26 24.16 3.82
C MET A 1 75.80 24.56 3.71
N LYS A 2 75.05 23.90 2.82
CA LYS A 2 73.64 24.22 2.50
C LYS A 2 72.75 23.35 3.38
N TYR A 3 72.07 23.93 4.35
CA TYR A 3 71.09 23.24 5.19
C TYR A 3 69.88 22.87 4.33
N VAL A 4 69.71 21.58 4.03
CA VAL A 4 68.48 21.07 3.42
C VAL A 4 67.42 21.02 4.53
N ARG A 5 66.46 21.94 4.47
CA ARG A 5 65.32 22.00 5.39
C ARG A 5 64.50 20.72 5.24
N ASN A 6 64.23 20.04 6.35
CA ASN A 6 63.51 18.78 6.39
C ASN A 6 62.00 19.00 6.14
N GLU A 7 61.56 18.92 4.88
CA GLU A 7 60.15 19.09 4.47
C GLU A 7 59.28 17.83 4.68
N ARG A 8 59.88 16.67 5.04
CA ARG A 8 59.16 15.40 5.21
C ARG A 8 58.15 15.43 6.36
N GLY A 9 58.38 16.23 7.40
CA GLY A 9 57.42 16.38 8.51
C GLY A 9 56.10 16.99 8.07
N ASN A 10 56.14 18.03 7.21
CA ASN A 10 54.95 18.72 6.74
C ASN A 10 54.08 17.83 5.83
N ALA A 11 54.70 17.02 4.98
CA ALA A 11 53.99 16.11 4.08
C ALA A 11 53.23 15.00 4.83
N VAL A 12 53.79 14.48 5.94
CA VAL A 12 53.12 13.47 6.77
C VAL A 12 51.93 14.05 7.51
N PHE A 13 52.06 15.25 8.10
CA PHE A 13 50.92 15.93 8.73
C PHE A 13 49.81 16.25 7.72
N PHE A 14 50.17 16.68 6.51
CA PHE A 14 49.22 16.91 5.44
C PHE A 14 48.50 15.62 5.02
N MET A 15 49.21 14.50 4.89
CA MET A 15 48.58 13.19 4.59
C MET A 15 47.63 12.73 5.70
N VAL A 16 48.03 12.84 6.98
CA VAL A 16 47.18 12.45 8.12
C VAL A 16 45.93 13.34 8.19
N TRP A 17 46.09 14.64 7.94
CA TRP A 17 44.97 15.57 7.89
C TRP A 17 44.01 15.25 6.74
N LEU A 18 44.55 14.95 5.55
CA LEU A 18 43.76 14.56 4.38
C LEU A 18 43.01 13.24 4.61
N LEU A 19 43.66 12.25 5.24
CA LEU A 19 42.99 11.01 5.67
C LEU A 19 41.87 11.28 6.68
N GLY A 20 42.08 12.23 7.60
CA GLY A 20 41.05 12.67 8.54
C GLY A 20 39.82 13.26 7.83
N VAL A 21 40.04 14.13 6.85
CA VAL A 21 38.96 14.70 6.03
C VAL A 21 38.21 13.62 5.26
N VAL A 22 38.94 12.67 4.64
CA VAL A 22 38.33 11.54 3.92
C VAL A 22 37.47 10.68 4.86
N ALA A 23 37.95 10.40 6.08
CA ALA A 23 37.19 9.65 7.07
C ALA A 23 35.89 10.37 7.48
N ILE A 24 35.94 11.70 7.65
CA ILE A 24 34.74 12.51 7.95
C ILE A 24 33.74 12.46 6.79
N ILE A 25 34.21 12.65 5.55
CA ILE A 25 33.35 12.57 4.37
C ILE A 25 32.72 11.18 4.27
N PHE A 26 33.48 10.12 4.54
CA PHE A 26 32.97 8.76 4.51
C PHE A 26 31.84 8.52 5.53
N LEU A 27 31.99 9.04 6.75
CA LEU A 27 30.93 8.97 7.77
C LEU A 27 29.66 9.72 7.35
N ILE A 28 29.81 10.87 6.68
CA ILE A 28 28.68 11.63 6.14
C ILE A 28 27.97 10.82 5.05
N VAL A 29 28.72 10.25 4.10
CA VAL A 29 28.18 9.45 3.00
C VAL A 29 27.46 8.21 3.52
N LEU A 30 28.02 7.49 4.49
CA LEU A 30 27.39 6.32 5.09
C LEU A 30 26.07 6.67 5.81
N ASN A 31 26.05 7.77 6.56
CA ASN A 31 24.82 8.21 7.22
C ASN A 31 23.74 8.60 6.20
N LEU A 32 24.11 9.31 5.14
CA LEU A 32 23.19 9.68 4.07
C LEU A 32 22.64 8.43 3.37
N ALA A 33 23.50 7.47 3.01
CA ALA A 33 23.08 6.20 2.43
C ALA A 33 22.11 5.43 3.35
N LYS A 34 22.39 5.39 4.66
CA LYS A 34 21.52 4.74 5.64
C LYS A 34 20.13 5.39 5.70
N VAL A 35 20.03 6.72 5.67
CA VAL A 35 18.73 7.43 5.63
C VAL A 35 17.92 6.99 4.41
N PHE A 36 18.54 6.93 3.22
CA PHE A 36 17.85 6.49 2.00
C PHE A 36 17.38 5.04 2.08
N ILE A 37 18.19 4.15 2.64
CA ILE A 37 17.82 2.74 2.83
C ILE A 37 16.61 2.62 3.78
N VAL A 38 16.64 3.30 4.93
CA VAL A 38 15.53 3.28 5.89
C VAL A 38 14.26 3.83 5.24
N LYS A 39 14.35 4.92 4.50
CA LYS A 39 13.22 5.51 3.79
C LYS A 39 12.63 4.55 2.75
N GLU A 40 13.46 3.89 1.95
CA GLU A 40 13.02 2.94 0.92
C GLU A 40 12.32 1.73 1.55
N HIS A 41 12.92 1.13 2.57
CA HIS A 41 12.28 0.02 3.30
C HIS A 41 10.95 0.43 3.90
N ALA A 42 10.88 1.60 4.53
CA ALA A 42 9.65 2.09 5.14
C ALA A 42 8.55 2.35 4.08
N ASN A 43 8.91 2.89 2.91
CA ASN A 43 7.98 3.07 1.78
C ASN A 43 7.43 1.73 1.27
N LEU A 44 8.30 0.76 1.03
CA LEU A 44 7.89 -0.58 0.61
C LEU A 44 6.97 -1.24 1.64
N SER A 45 7.22 -0.98 2.93
CA SER A 45 6.41 -1.53 4.03
C SER A 45 4.98 -1.01 3.99
N VAL A 46 4.79 0.30 3.87
CA VAL A 46 3.45 0.90 3.81
C VAL A 46 2.72 0.54 2.51
N GLU A 47 3.43 0.40 1.39
CA GLU A 47 2.85 -0.08 0.12
C GLU A 47 2.38 -1.54 0.24
N GLN A 48 3.23 -2.42 0.77
CA GLN A 48 2.85 -3.82 1.01
C GLN A 48 1.68 -3.94 1.97
N ALA A 49 1.65 -3.11 3.02
CA ALA A 49 0.55 -3.07 3.96
C ALA A 49 -0.76 -2.65 3.26
N ALA A 50 -0.72 -1.59 2.43
CA ALA A 50 -1.89 -1.15 1.68
C ALA A 50 -2.38 -2.21 0.67
N LEU A 51 -1.45 -2.94 0.02
CA LEU A 51 -1.78 -4.08 -0.83
C LEU A 51 -2.44 -5.22 -0.05
N ALA A 52 -1.90 -5.57 1.13
CA ALA A 52 -2.44 -6.63 1.98
C ALA A 52 -3.84 -6.28 2.52
N GLY A 53 -4.02 -5.04 2.97
CA GLY A 53 -5.33 -4.54 3.39
C GLY A 53 -6.35 -4.55 2.24
N THR A 54 -5.92 -4.16 1.03
CA THR A 54 -6.76 -4.22 -0.17
C THR A 54 -7.13 -5.66 -0.52
N ALA A 55 -6.20 -6.60 -0.40
CA ALA A 55 -6.46 -8.03 -0.62
C ALA A 55 -7.52 -8.58 0.36
N ALA A 56 -7.50 -8.14 1.63
CA ALA A 56 -8.53 -8.51 2.60
C ALA A 56 -9.93 -8.02 2.19
N ILE A 57 -10.03 -6.80 1.66
CA ILE A 57 -11.29 -6.24 1.14
C ILE A 57 -11.76 -7.01 -0.11
N ILE A 58 -10.84 -7.37 -1.00
CA ILE A 58 -11.13 -8.19 -2.20
C ILE A 58 -11.67 -9.56 -1.79
N GLU A 59 -11.12 -10.18 -0.75
CA GLU A 59 -11.60 -11.48 -0.29
C GLU A 59 -13.05 -11.39 0.22
N ARG A 60 -13.37 -10.35 1.00
CA ARG A 60 -14.76 -10.07 1.42
C ARG A 60 -15.69 -9.75 0.25
N THR A 61 -15.16 -9.13 -0.79
CA THR A 61 -15.90 -8.88 -2.04
C THR A 61 -16.26 -10.20 -2.72
N LYS A 62 -15.32 -11.14 -2.83
CA LYS A 62 -15.58 -12.48 -3.37
C LYS A 62 -16.62 -13.23 -2.54
N GLU A 63 -16.53 -13.17 -1.22
CA GLU A 63 -17.54 -13.75 -0.32
C GLU A 63 -18.94 -13.15 -0.59
N ALA A 64 -19.04 -11.83 -0.76
CA ALA A 64 -20.30 -11.14 -1.02
C ALA A 64 -20.92 -11.56 -2.37
N VAL A 65 -20.10 -11.65 -3.42
CA VAL A 65 -20.53 -12.13 -4.74
C VAL A 65 -20.98 -13.59 -4.66
N SER A 66 -20.17 -14.47 -4.06
CA SER A 66 -20.47 -15.89 -3.91
C SER A 66 -21.75 -16.13 -3.12
N GLN A 67 -21.96 -15.37 -2.05
CA GLN A 67 -23.18 -15.45 -1.24
C GLN A 67 -24.42 -15.04 -2.05
N PHE A 68 -24.35 -13.93 -2.78
CA PHE A 68 -25.46 -13.49 -3.63
C PHE A 68 -25.75 -14.50 -4.75
N ASP A 69 -24.71 -14.96 -5.45
CA ASP A 69 -24.82 -15.92 -6.55
C ASP A 69 -25.42 -17.25 -6.11
N SER A 70 -25.18 -17.67 -4.86
CA SER A 70 -25.75 -18.91 -4.30
C SER A 70 -27.18 -18.75 -3.81
N GLY A 71 -27.66 -17.51 -3.63
CA GLY A 71 -28.98 -17.21 -3.11
C GLY A 71 -30.09 -17.21 -4.17
N PRO A 72 -31.36 -17.42 -3.77
CA PRO A 72 -32.51 -17.36 -4.68
C PRO A 72 -32.68 -15.99 -5.35
N GLU A 73 -32.15 -14.92 -4.74
CA GLU A 73 -32.14 -13.56 -5.28
C GLU A 73 -31.35 -13.43 -6.60
N SER A 74 -30.37 -14.30 -6.84
CA SER A 74 -29.58 -14.29 -8.08
C SER A 74 -30.38 -14.74 -9.30
N VAL A 75 -31.51 -15.45 -9.13
CA VAL A 75 -32.28 -16.01 -10.25
C VAL A 75 -32.75 -14.92 -11.20
N ALA A 76 -33.29 -13.82 -10.65
CA ALA A 76 -33.75 -12.69 -11.47
C ALA A 76 -32.59 -11.97 -12.17
N GLN A 77 -31.43 -11.84 -11.49
CA GLN A 77 -30.22 -11.26 -12.07
C GLN A 77 -29.70 -12.11 -13.23
N ARG A 78 -29.55 -13.43 -13.03
CA ARG A 78 -29.07 -14.35 -14.07
C ARG A 78 -29.94 -14.33 -15.32
N VAL A 79 -31.27 -14.25 -15.18
CA VAL A 79 -32.17 -14.16 -16.34
C VAL A 79 -31.90 -12.89 -17.17
N LEU A 80 -31.61 -11.77 -16.51
CA LEU A 80 -31.29 -10.50 -17.18
C LEU A 80 -29.89 -10.51 -17.80
N ASP A 81 -28.94 -11.20 -17.17
CA ASP A 81 -27.53 -11.30 -17.61
C ASP A 81 -27.25 -12.55 -18.47
N GLY A 82 -28.25 -13.03 -19.23
CA GLY A 82 -28.06 -14.09 -20.22
C GLY A 82 -27.73 -15.48 -19.62
N GLY A 83 -28.13 -15.72 -18.38
CA GLY A 83 -27.97 -16.97 -17.64
C GLY A 83 -26.74 -17.04 -16.73
N LYS A 84 -25.86 -16.02 -16.76
CA LYS A 84 -24.58 -16.03 -16.04
C LYS A 84 -24.69 -15.42 -14.64
N SER A 85 -23.98 -15.99 -13.68
CA SER A 85 -23.81 -15.40 -12.34
C SER A 85 -22.83 -14.22 -12.37
N ILE A 86 -22.84 -13.40 -11.32
CA ILE A 86 -21.93 -12.24 -11.25
C ILE A 86 -20.48 -12.71 -11.15
N GLY A 87 -20.22 -13.74 -10.36
CA GLY A 87 -18.91 -14.40 -10.27
C GLY A 87 -18.43 -14.89 -11.62
N GLU A 88 -19.27 -15.60 -12.40
CA GLU A 88 -18.92 -16.08 -13.74
C GLU A 88 -18.56 -14.93 -14.70
N MET A 89 -19.30 -13.81 -14.63
CA MET A 89 -19.00 -12.62 -15.45
C MET A 89 -17.69 -11.95 -15.04
N ILE A 90 -17.38 -11.91 -13.74
CA ILE A 90 -16.07 -11.43 -13.25
C ILE A 90 -14.96 -12.35 -13.73
N GLU A 91 -15.12 -13.67 -13.63
CA GLU A 91 -14.11 -14.65 -14.05
C GLU A 91 -13.84 -14.61 -15.56
N GLU A 92 -14.89 -14.50 -16.37
CA GLU A 92 -14.75 -14.35 -17.83
C GLU A 92 -13.97 -13.07 -18.18
N LYS A 93 -14.33 -11.95 -17.54
CA LYS A 93 -13.64 -10.68 -17.76
C LYS A 93 -12.21 -10.67 -17.19
N GLU A 94 -11.97 -11.35 -16.07
CA GLU A 94 -10.63 -11.57 -15.51
C GLU A 94 -9.76 -12.32 -16.52
N ALA A 95 -10.29 -13.38 -17.14
CA ALA A 95 -9.58 -14.15 -18.16
C ALA A 95 -9.20 -13.29 -19.38
N ASP A 96 -10.09 -12.40 -19.84
CA ASP A 96 -9.80 -11.43 -20.90
C ASP A 96 -8.63 -10.51 -20.52
N TYR A 97 -8.64 -9.99 -19.29
CA TYR A 97 -7.55 -9.13 -18.81
C TYR A 97 -6.23 -9.88 -18.67
N ILE A 98 -6.25 -11.13 -18.19
CA ILE A 98 -5.05 -11.99 -18.14
C ILE A 98 -4.52 -12.24 -19.56
N ALA A 99 -5.40 -12.53 -20.52
CA ALA A 99 -5.01 -12.73 -21.92
C ALA A 99 -4.39 -11.46 -22.54
N SER A 100 -4.79 -10.29 -22.07
CA SER A 100 -4.19 -8.99 -22.45
C SER A 100 -2.86 -8.67 -21.74
N GLY A 101 -2.40 -9.53 -20.83
CA GLY A 101 -1.13 -9.39 -20.13
C GLY A 101 -1.20 -8.81 -18.71
N ALA A 102 -2.40 -8.65 -18.13
CA ALA A 102 -2.53 -8.23 -16.73
C ALA A 102 -2.13 -9.38 -15.78
N SER A 103 -1.61 -9.01 -14.60
CA SER A 103 -1.44 -9.98 -13.51
C SER A 103 -2.80 -10.49 -13.04
N LYS A 104 -2.86 -11.67 -12.41
CA LYS A 104 -4.12 -12.23 -11.92
C LYS A 104 -4.86 -11.30 -10.96
N SER A 105 -4.14 -10.70 -10.01
CA SER A 105 -4.72 -9.78 -9.04
C SER A 105 -5.25 -8.51 -9.70
N ASP A 106 -4.49 -7.92 -10.63
CA ASP A 106 -4.92 -6.72 -11.36
C ASP A 106 -6.11 -7.02 -12.29
N ALA A 107 -6.10 -8.19 -12.93
CA ALA A 107 -7.17 -8.65 -13.80
C ALA A 107 -8.48 -8.80 -13.03
N TYR A 108 -8.44 -9.42 -11.85
CA TYR A 108 -9.62 -9.53 -10.99
C TYR A 108 -10.15 -8.15 -10.58
N ILE A 109 -9.28 -7.24 -10.14
CA ILE A 109 -9.69 -5.89 -9.72
C ILE A 109 -10.35 -5.14 -10.88
N LYS A 110 -9.74 -5.18 -12.07
CA LYS A 110 -10.30 -4.56 -13.28
C LYS A 110 -11.65 -5.18 -13.66
N ALA A 111 -11.76 -6.50 -13.63
CA ALA A 111 -13.00 -7.21 -13.90
C ALA A 111 -14.10 -6.82 -12.90
N ALA A 112 -13.79 -6.80 -11.59
CA ALA A 112 -14.71 -6.40 -10.54
C ALA A 112 -15.15 -4.94 -10.71
N ASN A 113 -14.22 -4.02 -10.98
CA ASN A 113 -14.50 -2.60 -11.23
C ASN A 113 -15.35 -2.37 -12.49
N GLU A 114 -15.35 -3.29 -13.46
CA GLU A 114 -16.18 -3.18 -14.66
C GLU A 114 -17.57 -3.82 -14.47
N ILE A 115 -17.62 -5.00 -13.84
CA ILE A 115 -18.83 -5.83 -13.76
C ILE A 115 -19.75 -5.40 -12.61
N LEU A 116 -19.20 -5.02 -11.45
CA LEU A 116 -19.98 -4.77 -10.25
C LEU A 116 -20.76 -3.45 -10.24
N PRO A 117 -20.20 -2.28 -10.65
CA PRO A 117 -20.92 -1.01 -10.53
C PRO A 117 -22.32 -0.99 -11.14
N PRO A 118 -22.55 -1.36 -12.42
CA PRO A 118 -23.89 -1.32 -13.01
C PRO A 118 -24.86 -2.28 -12.29
N ARG A 119 -24.36 -3.41 -11.79
CA ARG A 119 -25.19 -4.44 -11.13
C ARG A 119 -25.54 -4.05 -9.71
N LEU A 120 -24.63 -3.42 -8.98
CA LEU A 120 -24.87 -2.87 -7.64
C LEU A 120 -25.93 -1.76 -7.66
N GLN A 121 -26.06 -1.04 -8.78
CA GLN A 121 -27.12 -0.04 -8.98
C GLN A 121 -28.48 -0.67 -9.28
N ILE A 122 -28.51 -1.74 -10.08
CA ILE A 122 -29.76 -2.37 -10.56
C ILE A 122 -30.31 -3.42 -9.57
N HIS A 123 -29.45 -4.06 -8.77
CA HIS A 123 -29.82 -5.13 -7.85
C HIS A 123 -29.63 -4.73 -6.39
N PRO A 124 -30.67 -4.20 -5.71
CA PRO A 124 -30.58 -3.80 -4.31
C PRO A 124 -30.14 -4.92 -3.36
N LEU A 125 -30.53 -6.16 -3.65
CA LEU A 125 -30.16 -7.34 -2.85
C LEU A 125 -28.66 -7.64 -2.94
N LEU A 126 -28.03 -7.43 -4.10
CA LEU A 126 -26.57 -7.53 -4.25
C LEU A 126 -25.88 -6.49 -3.38
N LYS A 127 -26.36 -5.24 -3.41
CA LYS A 127 -25.83 -4.16 -2.57
C LYS A 127 -25.95 -4.46 -1.08
N ILE A 128 -27.05 -5.11 -0.65
CA ILE A 128 -27.21 -5.59 0.73
C ILE A 128 -26.19 -6.68 1.06
N SER A 129 -25.96 -7.65 0.17
CA SER A 129 -24.93 -8.69 0.37
C SER A 129 -23.54 -8.08 0.53
N PHE A 130 -23.21 -7.05 -0.24
CA PHE A 130 -21.97 -6.29 -0.08
C PHE A 130 -21.91 -5.57 1.27
N ARG A 131 -22.95 -4.82 1.66
CA ARG A 131 -22.96 -4.12 2.96
C ARG A 131 -22.91 -5.06 4.17
N ASN A 132 -23.48 -6.25 4.06
CA ASN A 132 -23.37 -7.27 5.11
C ASN A 132 -21.94 -7.80 5.30
N ARG A 133 -21.10 -7.74 4.26
CA ARG A 133 -19.72 -8.27 4.28
C ARG A 133 -18.66 -7.18 4.46
N LEU A 134 -18.91 -6.00 3.90
CA LEU A 134 -17.98 -4.87 3.87
C LEU A 134 -18.32 -3.79 4.90
N GLY A 135 -19.48 -3.88 5.56
CA GLY A 135 -19.99 -2.87 6.46
C GLY A 135 -20.96 -1.90 5.78
N ASN A 136 -21.60 -1.07 6.60
CA ASN A 136 -22.60 -0.10 6.13
C ASN A 136 -21.98 1.20 5.63
N ASP A 137 -20.77 1.51 6.11
CA ASP A 137 -20.02 2.73 5.82
C ASP A 137 -18.61 2.38 5.30
N SER A 138 -17.99 3.28 4.53
CA SER A 138 -16.63 3.10 4.01
C SER A 138 -15.61 2.98 5.15
N SER A 139 -15.87 3.61 6.31
CA SER A 139 -15.03 3.48 7.50
C SER A 139 -15.00 2.07 8.10
N ASP A 140 -16.00 1.22 7.84
CA ASP A 140 -16.01 -0.18 8.30
C ASP A 140 -14.93 -1.03 7.58
N LEU A 141 -14.45 -0.59 6.41
CA LEU A 141 -13.35 -1.23 5.69
C LEU A 141 -12.06 -1.23 6.51
N TYR A 142 -11.89 -0.27 7.44
CA TYR A 142 -10.80 -0.27 8.40
C TYR A 142 -10.76 -1.58 9.20
N GLY A 143 -11.92 -2.03 9.71
CA GLY A 143 -12.00 -3.26 10.50
C GLY A 143 -11.58 -4.51 9.72
N ILE A 144 -11.81 -4.50 8.40
CA ILE A 144 -11.44 -5.61 7.50
C ILE A 144 -9.95 -5.59 7.18
N ALA A 145 -9.40 -4.40 6.93
CA ALA A 145 -8.02 -4.24 6.47
C ALA A 145 -6.99 -4.16 7.60
N SER A 146 -7.38 -3.69 8.78
CA SER A 146 -6.48 -3.38 9.91
C SER A 146 -5.60 -4.54 10.33
N ALA A 147 -6.14 -5.76 10.46
CA ALA A 147 -5.37 -6.92 10.89
C ALA A 147 -4.23 -7.25 9.90
N ALA A 148 -4.54 -7.25 8.58
CA ALA A 148 -3.55 -7.52 7.53
C ALA A 148 -2.50 -6.40 7.46
N ILE A 149 -2.91 -5.13 7.61
CA ILE A 149 -1.98 -3.99 7.63
C ILE A 149 -1.05 -4.05 8.82
N GLN A 150 -1.58 -4.27 10.03
CA GLN A 150 -0.77 -4.30 11.26
C GLN A 150 0.25 -5.44 11.23
N GLU A 151 -0.10 -6.60 10.67
CA GLU A 151 0.84 -7.70 10.47
C GLU A 151 2.03 -7.30 9.59
N ILE A 152 1.78 -6.63 8.46
CA ILE A 152 2.84 -6.21 7.53
C ILE A 152 3.69 -5.07 8.12
N ILE A 153 3.07 -4.09 8.79
CA ILE A 153 3.79 -2.98 9.44
C ILE A 153 4.69 -3.52 10.55
N ALA A 154 4.18 -4.44 11.39
CA ALA A 154 4.95 -5.08 12.44
C ALA A 154 6.11 -5.91 11.87
N ALA A 155 5.90 -6.62 10.77
CA ALA A 155 6.90 -7.47 10.13
C ALA A 155 8.06 -6.66 9.50
N ASN A 156 7.85 -5.39 9.18
CA ASN A 156 8.85 -4.55 8.51
C ASN A 156 9.42 -3.42 9.38
N GLU A 157 9.31 -3.54 10.71
CA GLU A 157 9.89 -2.58 11.69
C GLU A 157 9.40 -1.13 11.55
N ALA A 158 8.23 -0.93 10.94
CA ALA A 158 7.56 0.36 10.92
C ALA A 158 6.78 0.59 12.25
N ASN A 159 6.60 1.86 12.61
CA ASN A 159 6.00 2.23 13.89
C ASN A 159 4.46 2.02 13.84
N ILE A 160 3.99 0.96 14.49
CA ILE A 160 2.57 0.59 14.53
C ILE A 160 1.73 1.69 15.20
N GLU A 161 2.25 2.33 16.25
CA GLU A 161 1.54 3.35 17.03
C GLU A 161 1.22 4.61 16.21
N ASP A 162 2.03 4.91 15.19
CA ASP A 162 1.87 6.05 14.28
C ASP A 162 1.18 5.66 12.96
N THR A 163 0.63 4.44 12.89
CA THR A 163 0.04 3.94 11.65
C THR A 163 -1.42 4.39 11.51
N GLU A 164 -1.69 5.18 10.48
CA GLU A 164 -3.03 5.60 10.08
C GLU A 164 -3.47 4.80 8.85
N ILE A 165 -4.70 4.28 8.90
CA ILE A 165 -5.32 3.57 7.78
C ILE A 165 -6.54 4.39 7.36
N LEU A 166 -6.56 4.81 6.10
CA LEU A 166 -7.60 5.65 5.53
C LEU A 166 -8.14 5.01 4.26
N VAL A 167 -9.40 5.26 3.96
CA VAL A 167 -9.98 4.98 2.64
C VAL A 167 -10.10 6.31 1.92
N ASP A 168 -9.41 6.42 0.80
CA ASP A 168 -9.52 7.55 -0.11
C ASP A 168 -10.81 7.36 -0.92
N GLU A 169 -11.87 8.11 -0.60
CA GLU A 169 -13.18 8.01 -1.26
C GLU A 169 -13.21 8.66 -2.65
N ASP A 170 -12.22 9.48 -3.00
CA ASP A 170 -12.14 10.06 -4.34
C ASP A 170 -11.66 9.00 -5.35
N ASP A 171 -10.64 8.22 -4.97
CA ASP A 171 -10.05 7.16 -5.81
C ASP A 171 -10.47 5.73 -5.39
N TRP A 172 -11.32 5.60 -4.36
CA TRP A 172 -11.76 4.33 -3.74
C TRP A 172 -10.62 3.35 -3.50
N ARG A 173 -9.57 3.79 -2.81
CA ARG A 173 -8.38 2.98 -2.52
C ARG A 173 -8.00 3.05 -1.05
N LEU A 174 -7.32 2.00 -0.59
CA LEU A 174 -6.77 1.97 0.75
C LEU A 174 -5.46 2.75 0.81
N GLU A 175 -5.31 3.55 1.84
CA GLU A 175 -4.13 4.35 2.11
C GLU A 175 -3.59 4.03 3.50
N VAL A 176 -2.29 3.79 3.57
CA VAL A 176 -1.59 3.52 4.82
C VAL A 176 -0.51 4.57 5.01
N LYS A 177 -0.56 5.30 6.12
CA LYS A 177 0.52 6.18 6.57
C LYS A 177 1.17 5.58 7.79
N SER A 178 2.48 5.68 7.89
CA SER A 178 3.23 5.24 9.06
C SER A 178 4.55 6.00 9.14
N THR A 179 5.29 5.82 10.23
CA THR A 179 6.63 6.37 10.41
C THR A 179 7.64 5.23 10.56
N ALA A 180 8.89 5.50 10.19
CA ALA A 180 10.01 4.60 10.47
C ALA A 180 11.12 5.34 11.20
N THR A 181 11.68 4.71 12.22
CA THR A 181 12.70 5.30 13.08
C THR A 181 14.07 5.18 12.41
N PHE A 182 14.66 6.32 12.00
CA PHE A 182 16.05 6.38 11.55
C PHE A 182 16.99 6.54 12.74
N GLN A 183 18.06 5.75 12.76
CA GLN A 183 19.16 5.88 13.72
C GLN A 183 20.48 6.13 12.98
N SER A 184 21.18 7.24 13.27
CA SER A 184 22.50 7.52 12.67
C SER A 184 23.58 6.55 13.16
N ILE A 185 24.65 6.42 12.37
CA ILE A 185 25.89 5.75 12.80
C ILE A 185 26.68 6.76 13.64
N SER A 186 26.87 6.45 14.91
CA SER A 186 27.62 7.29 15.85
C SER A 186 28.50 6.46 16.78
N ASP A 187 29.51 7.11 17.36
CA ASP A 187 30.37 6.52 18.40
C ASP A 187 29.93 6.92 19.82
N ASN A 188 28.83 7.68 19.94
CA ASN A 188 28.29 8.28 21.17
C ASN A 188 29.31 9.06 22.03
N LYS A 189 30.50 9.35 21.50
CA LYS A 189 31.62 9.96 22.22
C LYS A 189 32.04 11.28 21.58
N TYR A 190 32.09 11.32 20.26
CA TYR A 190 32.39 12.53 19.48
C TYR A 190 31.29 12.85 18.47
N ILE A 191 30.53 11.85 18.02
CA ILE A 191 29.36 11.98 17.16
C ILE A 191 28.16 11.47 17.95
N GLN A 192 27.13 12.30 18.11
CA GLN A 192 25.90 11.92 18.81
C GLN A 192 24.97 11.11 17.90
N ASN A 193 24.25 10.15 18.48
CA ASN A 193 23.15 9.48 17.80
C ASN A 193 22.05 10.50 17.46
N ILE A 194 21.60 10.47 16.20
CA ILE A 194 20.44 11.20 15.72
C ILE A 194 19.35 10.15 15.50
N LEU A 195 18.24 10.31 16.22
CA LEU A 195 17.00 9.57 16.03
C LEU A 195 15.99 10.50 15.36
N ALA A 196 15.39 10.06 14.26
CA ALA A 196 14.38 10.84 13.55
C ALA A 196 13.34 9.92 12.92
N ASP A 197 12.06 10.27 13.08
CA ASP A 197 10.97 9.56 12.44
C ASP A 197 10.77 10.07 11.02
N ILE A 198 10.75 9.14 10.06
CA ILE A 198 10.57 9.47 8.65
C ILE A 198 9.14 9.04 8.24
N PRO A 199 8.25 10.00 7.92
CA PRO A 199 6.88 9.68 7.52
C PRO A 199 6.86 9.03 6.13
N GLN A 200 6.02 8.02 5.97
CA GLN A 200 5.77 7.31 4.71
C GLN A 200 4.27 7.18 4.42
N ARG A 201 3.97 6.93 3.15
CA ARG A 201 2.60 6.75 2.66
C ARG A 201 2.59 5.70 1.55
N GLY A 202 1.73 4.70 1.70
CA GLY A 202 1.52 3.63 0.73
C GLY A 202 0.08 3.58 0.26
N TYR A 203 -0.11 3.12 -0.97
CA TYR A 203 -1.41 3.10 -1.64
C TYR A 203 -1.72 1.71 -2.16
N GLY A 204 -2.93 1.24 -1.90
CA GLY A 204 -3.50 0.07 -2.55
C GLY A 204 -4.07 0.39 -3.93
N PRO A 205 -4.37 -0.62 -4.75
CA PRO A 205 -5.08 -0.44 -6.01
C PRO A 205 -6.51 0.07 -5.75
N SER A 206 -7.05 0.79 -6.73
CA SER A 206 -8.41 1.31 -6.68
C SER A 206 -9.45 0.20 -6.81
N LEU A 207 -10.41 0.20 -5.89
CA LEU A 207 -11.60 -0.63 -5.86
C LEU A 207 -12.83 0.24 -6.17
N ALA A 208 -12.86 0.85 -7.35
CA ALA A 208 -13.93 1.75 -7.80
C ALA A 208 -15.35 1.20 -7.63
N TYR A 209 -15.55 -0.13 -7.65
CA TYR A 209 -16.87 -0.71 -7.37
C TYR A 209 -17.42 -0.40 -5.96
N LEU A 210 -16.55 -0.08 -4.99
CA LEU A 210 -16.96 0.30 -3.64
C LEU A 210 -17.80 1.58 -3.64
N GLU A 211 -17.58 2.50 -4.59
CA GLU A 211 -18.46 3.66 -4.77
C GLU A 211 -19.91 3.21 -4.93
N SER A 212 -20.16 2.21 -5.77
CA SER A 212 -21.53 1.74 -5.99
C SER A 212 -22.13 1.02 -4.78
N VAL A 213 -21.29 0.55 -3.84
CA VAL A 213 -21.72 -0.06 -2.56
C VAL A 213 -22.14 1.03 -1.55
N TYR A 214 -21.39 2.12 -1.45
CA TYR A 214 -21.58 3.13 -0.41
C TYR A 214 -22.40 4.33 -0.90
N SER A 215 -22.24 4.75 -2.15
CA SER A 215 -23.01 5.85 -2.74
C SER A 215 -24.51 5.53 -2.76
N GLY A 216 -25.28 6.29 -2.00
CA GLY A 216 -26.74 6.23 -1.97
C GLY A 216 -27.37 7.31 -2.86
N GLY A 217 -27.91 6.92 -4.02
CA GLY A 217 -29.03 7.63 -4.63
C GLY A 217 -28.75 8.93 -5.41
N HIS A 218 -27.79 8.96 -6.31
CA HIS A 218 -27.88 9.86 -7.46
C HIS A 218 -27.75 9.08 -8.78
N PRO A 219 -28.81 9.03 -9.60
CA PRO A 219 -28.67 8.50 -10.94
C PRO A 219 -27.80 9.47 -11.73
N ILE A 220 -26.60 9.05 -12.10
CA ILE A 220 -25.80 9.73 -13.11
C ILE A 220 -26.40 9.34 -14.46
N PHE A 221 -27.39 10.11 -14.92
CA PHE A 221 -27.68 10.17 -16.36
C PHE A 221 -26.83 11.29 -16.98
N PRO A 222 -26.18 11.05 -18.12
CA PRO A 222 -25.61 12.13 -18.95
C PRO A 222 -26.70 13.04 -19.52
#